data_AF-A0A917HKN0-F1
#
_entry.id   AF-A0A917HKN0-F1
#
_cell.length_a   1.000
_cell.length_b   1.000
_cell.length_c   1.000
_cell.angle_alpha   90.00
_cell.angle_beta   90.00
_cell.angle_gamma   90.00
#
_symmetry.space_group_name_H-M   'P 1'
#
loop_
_entity.id
_entity.type
_entity.pdbx_description
1 polymer ?
#
loop_
_entity_poly.entity_id
_entity_poly.type
_entity_poly.pdbx_seq_one_letter_code
_entity_poly.pdbx_strand_id
1 'polypeptide(L)'
;MAKSITTEEKNLQRAKGSIWRKKDEALCREIMENQRFMSQAGELSQAETMEMLALLLNSCRNSLVRVKNSSKPSYYGKPHQFTHRHEMISEIIHITEFLNDWMTQYTKYKQNRRMDNRPSLGRINHDLGYSLDNLGVQAYSSNAAQRAGERFSKQCIALVVNKADDTGMLFESPSSTNAIARINEVMELDITRSMLKGNLDNGLTRMDKDYSVFLVSRDRLLEAPKVVDVGVTMHNIIDDASVRLVALPGISEVGCSKVRLQVDDIGIIYADFVEEVEVENEKYKELKIIEMKEAIKS
;
A
#
# COMPACT_ATOMS: atom_id res chain seq x y z
N MET A 1 -3.08 -43.50 -30.41
CA MET A 1 -2.49 -43.52 -29.05
C MET A 1 -2.14 -42.09 -28.67
N ALA A 2 -2.74 -41.53 -27.60
CA ALA A 2 -2.34 -40.23 -27.10
C ALA A 2 -0.99 -40.36 -26.36
N LYS A 3 0.03 -39.58 -26.77
CA LYS A 3 1.31 -39.53 -26.05
C LYS A 3 1.05 -39.04 -24.62
N SER A 4 1.47 -39.84 -23.63
CA SER A 4 1.45 -39.42 -22.22
C SER A 4 2.45 -38.28 -22.02
N ILE A 5 1.96 -37.14 -21.56
CA ILE A 5 2.76 -35.93 -21.29
C ILE A 5 3.52 -36.15 -19.97
N THR A 6 4.83 -35.89 -19.98
CA THR A 6 5.68 -36.03 -18.79
C THR A 6 5.35 -35.00 -17.71
N THR A 7 5.79 -35.24 -16.47
CA THR A 7 5.62 -34.26 -15.37
C THR A 7 6.33 -32.94 -15.68
N GLU A 8 7.51 -32.97 -16.32
CA GLU A 8 8.25 -31.78 -16.73
C GLU A 8 7.50 -30.97 -17.79
N GLU A 9 6.95 -31.65 -18.80
CA GLU A 9 6.14 -31.00 -19.84
C GLU A 9 4.87 -30.35 -19.26
N LYS A 10 4.21 -31.02 -18.28
CA LYS A 10 3.06 -30.43 -17.57
C LYS A 10 3.46 -29.20 -16.77
N ASN A 11 4.60 -29.23 -16.09
CA ASN A 11 5.11 -28.10 -15.31
C ASN A 11 5.45 -26.92 -16.22
N LEU A 12 6.13 -27.19 -17.34
CA LEU A 12 6.45 -26.17 -18.33
C LEU A 12 5.19 -25.54 -18.94
N GLN A 13 4.18 -26.35 -19.29
CA GLN A 13 2.89 -25.83 -19.77
C GLN A 13 2.22 -24.90 -18.74
N ARG A 14 2.24 -25.27 -17.45
CA ARG A 14 1.73 -24.44 -16.37
C ARG A 14 2.53 -23.14 -16.21
N ALA A 15 3.85 -23.21 -16.30
CA ALA A 15 4.73 -22.05 -16.19
C ALA A 15 4.55 -21.06 -17.35
N LYS A 16 4.40 -21.56 -18.59
CA LYS A 16 4.11 -20.77 -19.79
C LYS A 16 2.76 -20.05 -19.66
N GLY A 17 1.73 -20.77 -19.22
CA GLY A 17 0.38 -20.23 -19.06
C GLY A 17 -0.34 -19.97 -20.39
N SER A 18 -1.60 -19.53 -20.32
CA SER A 18 -2.50 -19.44 -21.49
C SER A 18 -2.15 -18.34 -22.50
N ILE A 19 -1.26 -17.42 -22.14
CA ILE A 19 -0.99 -16.20 -22.93
C ILE A 19 0.45 -16.23 -23.50
N TRP A 20 1.13 -17.36 -23.37
CA TRP A 20 2.46 -17.59 -23.91
C TRP A 20 2.47 -17.50 -25.44
N ARG A 21 3.45 -16.80 -26.02
CA ARG A 21 3.56 -16.60 -27.47
C ARG A 21 4.84 -17.20 -28.03
N LYS A 22 4.86 -17.45 -29.34
CA LYS A 22 6.07 -17.88 -30.07
C LYS A 22 7.28 -16.95 -29.82
N LYS A 23 7.04 -15.64 -29.73
CA LYS A 23 8.09 -14.65 -29.43
C LYS A 23 8.66 -14.80 -28.00
N ASP A 24 7.83 -15.19 -27.03
CA ASP A 24 8.28 -15.49 -25.67
C ASP A 24 9.21 -16.72 -25.67
N GLU A 25 8.84 -17.74 -26.45
CA GLU A 25 9.65 -18.95 -26.59
C GLU A 25 10.99 -18.69 -27.30
N ALA A 26 10.99 -17.91 -28.38
CA ALA A 26 12.20 -17.56 -29.11
C ALA A 26 13.20 -16.82 -28.21
N LEU A 27 12.73 -15.82 -27.45
CA LEU A 27 13.57 -15.08 -26.50
C LEU A 27 14.15 -15.98 -25.42
N CYS A 28 13.35 -16.89 -24.84
CA CYS A 28 13.87 -17.79 -23.81
C CYS A 28 14.92 -18.75 -24.37
N ARG A 29 14.76 -19.22 -25.61
CA ARG A 29 15.78 -20.06 -26.28
C ARG A 29 17.07 -19.28 -26.53
N GLU A 30 16.97 -18.04 -27.01
CA GLU A 30 18.12 -17.15 -27.21
C GLU A 30 18.90 -16.93 -25.90
N ILE A 31 18.20 -16.69 -24.79
CA ILE A 31 18.83 -16.58 -23.46
C ILE A 31 19.55 -17.88 -23.08
N MET A 32 18.96 -19.04 -23.36
CA MET A 32 19.56 -20.35 -23.07
C MET A 32 20.74 -20.70 -23.99
N GLU A 33 20.83 -20.10 -25.17
CA GLU A 33 21.98 -20.25 -26.06
C GLU A 33 23.18 -19.42 -25.61
N ASN A 34 22.97 -18.46 -24.70
CA ASN A 34 24.04 -17.65 -24.11
C ASN A 34 24.88 -18.48 -23.12
N GLN A 35 26.16 -18.69 -23.44
CA GLN A 35 27.07 -19.49 -22.61
C GLN A 35 27.27 -18.94 -21.18
N ARG A 36 27.28 -17.61 -21.01
CA ARG A 36 27.42 -16.99 -19.68
C ARG A 36 26.20 -17.25 -18.81
N PHE A 37 25.01 -17.22 -19.40
CA PHE A 37 23.80 -17.56 -18.68
C PHE A 37 23.78 -19.05 -18.30
N MET A 38 24.13 -19.93 -19.23
CA MET A 38 24.14 -21.38 -18.97
C MET A 38 25.17 -21.80 -17.93
N SER A 39 26.35 -21.16 -17.90
CA SER A 39 27.33 -21.43 -16.84
C SER A 39 26.84 -20.99 -15.45
N GLN A 40 26.05 -19.92 -15.38
CA GLN A 40 25.41 -19.46 -14.13
C GLN A 40 24.19 -20.28 -13.74
N ALA A 41 23.44 -20.81 -14.71
CA ALA A 41 22.26 -21.65 -14.49
C ALA A 41 22.54 -22.98 -13.79
N GLY A 42 23.81 -23.38 -13.70
CA GLY A 42 24.25 -24.54 -12.95
C GLY A 42 23.66 -25.84 -13.49
N GLU A 43 23.14 -26.69 -12.61
CA GLU A 43 22.71 -28.07 -12.89
C GLU A 43 21.27 -28.20 -13.43
N LEU A 44 20.59 -27.10 -13.76
CA LEU A 44 19.21 -27.17 -14.26
C LEU A 44 19.14 -27.87 -15.63
N SER A 45 18.18 -28.78 -15.78
CA SER A 45 17.92 -29.39 -17.09
C SER A 45 17.40 -28.35 -18.08
N GLN A 46 17.50 -28.61 -19.38
CA GLN A 46 16.98 -27.69 -20.41
C GLN A 46 15.48 -27.36 -20.20
N ALA A 47 14.68 -28.35 -19.78
CA ALA A 47 13.26 -28.15 -19.50
C ALA A 47 13.03 -27.26 -18.27
N GLU A 48 13.86 -27.42 -17.23
CA GLU A 48 13.79 -26.63 -16.00
C GLU A 48 14.25 -25.19 -16.20
N THR A 49 15.32 -24.99 -16.96
CA THR A 49 15.78 -23.66 -17.36
C THR A 49 14.71 -22.91 -18.15
N MET A 50 14.06 -23.60 -19.10
CA MET A 50 12.93 -23.03 -19.84
C MET A 50 11.73 -22.72 -18.93
N GLU A 51 11.44 -23.59 -17.95
CA GLU A 51 10.39 -23.34 -16.95
C GLU A 51 10.70 -22.08 -16.13
N MET A 52 11.93 -21.97 -15.60
CA MET A 52 12.39 -20.84 -14.81
C MET A 52 12.30 -19.52 -15.57
N LEU A 53 12.72 -19.51 -16.84
CA LEU A 53 12.62 -18.34 -17.72
C LEU A 53 11.16 -17.97 -18.02
N ALA A 54 10.30 -18.96 -18.24
CA ALA A 54 8.87 -18.72 -18.42
C ALA A 54 8.23 -18.08 -17.18
N LEU A 55 8.62 -18.52 -15.98
CA LEU A 55 8.17 -17.89 -14.73
C LEU A 55 8.66 -16.45 -14.60
N LEU A 56 9.92 -16.17 -14.94
CA LEU A 56 10.49 -14.82 -14.91
C LEU A 56 9.77 -13.88 -15.86
N LEU A 57 9.59 -14.30 -17.12
CA LEU A 57 8.94 -13.51 -18.14
C LEU A 57 7.49 -13.16 -17.77
N ASN A 58 6.76 -14.12 -17.19
CA ASN A 58 5.42 -13.89 -16.66
C ASN A 58 5.44 -12.93 -15.46
N SER A 59 6.48 -12.97 -14.64
CA SER A 59 6.66 -12.02 -13.55
C SER A 59 6.93 -10.60 -14.03
N CYS A 60 7.77 -10.40 -15.05
CA CYS A 60 8.01 -9.11 -15.72
C CYS A 60 6.72 -8.57 -16.37
N ARG A 61 5.90 -9.46 -16.93
CA ARG A 61 4.59 -9.04 -17.43
C ARG A 61 3.69 -8.55 -16.29
N ASN A 62 3.65 -9.27 -15.18
CA ASN A 62 2.79 -8.93 -14.06
C ASN A 62 3.18 -7.60 -13.39
N SER A 63 4.46 -7.22 -13.34
CA SER A 63 4.85 -5.88 -12.87
C SER A 63 4.27 -4.78 -13.77
N LEU A 64 4.39 -4.91 -15.09
CA LEU A 64 3.85 -3.97 -16.08
C LEU A 64 2.33 -3.83 -16.00
N VAL A 65 1.61 -4.93 -15.79
CA VAL A 65 0.14 -4.90 -15.67
C VAL A 65 -0.28 -4.23 -14.36
N ARG A 66 0.42 -4.49 -13.25
CA ARG A 66 0.06 -3.99 -11.93
C ARG A 66 0.08 -2.46 -11.84
N VAL A 67 1.06 -1.80 -12.47
CA VAL A 67 1.16 -0.33 -12.44
C VAL A 67 0.08 0.37 -13.25
N LYS A 68 -0.57 -0.34 -14.18
CA LYS A 68 -1.68 0.17 -15.01
C LYS A 68 -3.06 -0.14 -14.44
N ASN A 69 -3.13 -0.93 -13.36
CA ASN A 69 -4.39 -1.43 -12.82
C ASN A 69 -4.79 -0.68 -11.54
N SER A 70 -5.83 0.17 -11.64
CA SER A 70 -6.36 0.96 -10.52
C SER A 70 -6.87 0.11 -9.35
N SER A 71 -7.30 -1.13 -9.59
CA SER A 71 -7.65 -2.08 -8.51
C SER A 71 -6.45 -2.56 -7.69
N LYS A 72 -5.23 -2.19 -8.09
CA LYS A 72 -3.96 -2.52 -7.42
C LYS A 72 -3.29 -1.23 -6.91
N PRO A 73 -3.86 -0.54 -5.92
CA PRO A 73 -3.36 0.76 -5.43
C PRO A 73 -1.90 0.71 -4.99
N SER A 74 -1.43 -0.47 -4.56
CA SER A 74 -0.02 -0.79 -4.25
C SER A 74 1.01 -0.43 -5.33
N TYR A 75 0.55 -0.39 -6.57
CA TYR A 75 1.37 -0.32 -7.76
C TYR A 75 0.87 0.73 -8.74
N TYR A 76 -0.44 1.00 -8.74
CA TYR A 76 -1.08 1.87 -9.71
C TYR A 76 -0.41 3.25 -9.74
N GLY A 77 -0.10 3.71 -10.95
CA GLY A 77 0.49 5.03 -11.18
C GLY A 77 1.97 5.15 -10.79
N LYS A 78 2.58 4.15 -10.15
CA LYS A 78 4.00 4.20 -9.81
C LYS A 78 4.87 4.07 -11.07
N PRO A 79 6.04 4.76 -11.14
CA PRO A 79 6.92 4.70 -12.29
C PRO A 79 7.31 3.28 -12.67
N HIS A 80 7.51 3.04 -13.96
CA HIS A 80 7.99 1.76 -14.46
C HIS A 80 8.99 2.04 -15.59
N GLN A 81 10.26 1.70 -15.39
CA GLN A 81 11.34 1.99 -16.34
C GLN A 81 11.11 1.29 -17.68
N PHE A 82 10.57 0.07 -17.64
CA PHE A 82 10.33 -0.72 -18.84
C PHE A 82 8.93 -0.52 -19.39
N THR A 83 8.79 -0.56 -20.71
CA THR A 83 7.48 -0.54 -21.37
C THR A 83 7.07 -1.94 -21.83
N HIS A 84 8.05 -2.81 -22.08
CA HIS A 84 7.83 -4.17 -22.57
C HIS A 84 8.54 -5.24 -21.71
N ARG A 85 7.90 -6.41 -21.55
CA ARG A 85 8.43 -7.51 -20.73
C ARG A 85 9.72 -8.13 -21.28
N HIS A 86 9.88 -8.08 -22.61
CA HIS A 86 11.08 -8.59 -23.30
C HIS A 86 12.31 -7.71 -23.01
N GLU A 87 12.14 -6.39 -23.04
CA GLU A 87 13.21 -5.45 -22.65
C GLU A 87 13.62 -5.71 -21.20
N MET A 88 12.65 -5.81 -20.30
CA MET A 88 12.90 -6.01 -18.89
C MET A 88 13.67 -7.30 -18.59
N ILE A 89 13.27 -8.44 -19.17
CA ILE A 89 13.99 -9.70 -18.92
C ILE A 89 15.40 -9.67 -19.50
N SER A 90 15.60 -9.09 -20.70
CA SER A 90 16.91 -8.98 -21.33
C SER A 90 17.88 -8.15 -20.49
N GLU A 91 17.40 -7.12 -19.79
CA GLU A 91 18.26 -6.32 -18.90
C GLU A 91 18.58 -7.03 -17.59
N ILE A 92 17.57 -7.57 -16.90
CA ILE A 92 17.76 -8.11 -15.54
C ILE A 92 18.47 -9.47 -15.52
N ILE A 93 18.39 -10.25 -16.60
CA ILE A 93 19.01 -11.58 -16.66
C ILE A 93 20.54 -11.52 -16.63
N HIS A 94 21.13 -10.35 -16.94
CA HIS A 94 22.57 -10.13 -16.89
C HIS A 94 23.07 -9.65 -15.52
N ILE A 95 22.15 -9.29 -14.61
CA ILE A 95 22.49 -8.89 -13.25
C ILE A 95 22.75 -10.16 -12.43
N THR A 96 24.02 -10.37 -12.07
CA THR A 96 24.47 -11.64 -11.47
C THR A 96 23.79 -11.92 -10.12
N GLU A 97 23.66 -10.92 -9.26
CA GLU A 97 22.99 -11.06 -7.97
C GLU A 97 21.51 -11.42 -8.13
N PHE A 98 20.79 -10.67 -8.97
CA PHE A 98 19.39 -10.94 -9.29
C PHE A 98 19.20 -12.36 -9.82
N LEU A 99 20.07 -12.81 -10.74
CA LEU A 99 19.96 -14.13 -11.33
C LEU A 99 20.19 -15.24 -10.31
N ASN A 100 21.19 -15.09 -9.44
CA ASN A 100 21.48 -16.04 -8.37
C ASN A 100 20.30 -16.17 -7.41
N ASP A 101 19.69 -15.05 -7.02
CA ASP A 101 18.50 -15.06 -6.18
C ASP A 101 17.31 -15.72 -6.87
N TRP A 102 17.11 -15.41 -8.16
CA TRP A 102 16.05 -16.01 -8.98
C TRP A 102 16.17 -17.53 -9.05
N MET A 103 17.37 -18.03 -9.32
CA MET A 103 17.67 -19.45 -9.36
C MET A 103 17.50 -20.10 -7.98
N THR A 104 17.95 -19.44 -6.92
CA THR A 104 17.79 -19.94 -5.54
C THR A 104 16.31 -20.12 -5.19
N GLN A 105 15.47 -19.12 -5.50
CA GLN A 105 14.03 -19.21 -5.25
C GLN A 105 13.33 -20.21 -6.16
N TYR A 106 13.74 -20.32 -7.44
CA TYR A 106 13.23 -21.34 -8.34
C TYR A 106 13.55 -22.75 -7.84
N THR A 107 14.77 -23.02 -7.37
CA THR A 107 15.16 -24.32 -6.81
C THR A 107 14.33 -24.68 -5.58
N LYS A 108 14.07 -23.72 -4.68
CA LYS A 108 13.17 -23.93 -3.53
C LYS A 108 11.74 -24.24 -3.98
N TYR A 109 11.22 -23.50 -4.96
CA TYR A 109 9.91 -23.76 -5.55
C TYR A 109 9.83 -25.12 -6.22
N LYS A 110 10.86 -25.54 -6.95
CA LYS A 110 10.91 -26.82 -7.68
C LYS A 110 10.69 -28.02 -6.76
N GLN A 111 11.21 -27.97 -5.53
CA GLN A 111 11.15 -29.07 -4.55
C GLN A 111 9.73 -29.37 -4.05
N ASN A 112 8.88 -28.36 -3.85
CA ASN A 112 7.54 -28.55 -3.26
C ASN A 112 6.38 -27.94 -4.05
N ARG A 113 6.68 -27.20 -5.12
CA ARG A 113 5.75 -26.57 -6.08
C ARG A 113 4.62 -25.76 -5.43
N ARG A 114 4.79 -25.30 -4.19
CA ARG A 114 3.81 -24.46 -3.50
C ARG A 114 3.85 -23.06 -4.09
N MET A 115 2.67 -22.50 -4.37
CA MET A 115 2.56 -21.14 -4.92
C MET A 115 3.24 -20.09 -4.05
N ASP A 116 3.22 -20.27 -2.73
CA ASP A 116 3.87 -19.38 -1.76
C ASP A 116 5.37 -19.24 -1.97
N ASN A 117 6.02 -20.30 -2.47
CA ASN A 117 7.45 -20.37 -2.74
C ASN A 117 7.79 -19.97 -4.18
N ARG A 118 6.78 -19.77 -5.04
CA ARG A 118 7.01 -19.44 -6.45
C ARG A 118 7.85 -18.17 -6.55
N PRO A 119 8.95 -18.17 -7.34
CA PRO A 119 9.77 -16.98 -7.50
C PRO A 119 8.92 -15.87 -8.14
N SER A 120 9.08 -14.66 -7.61
CA SER A 120 8.35 -13.48 -8.05
C SER A 120 9.27 -12.26 -8.06
N LEU A 121 8.99 -11.38 -9.01
CA LEU A 121 9.63 -10.08 -9.13
C LEU A 121 8.88 -9.10 -8.22
N GLY A 122 9.62 -8.59 -7.23
CA GLY A 122 9.18 -7.61 -6.26
C GLY A 122 9.90 -6.28 -6.43
N ARG A 123 9.61 -5.36 -5.52
CA ARG A 123 10.34 -4.11 -5.35
C ARG A 123 11.11 -4.18 -4.04
N ILE A 124 12.32 -3.64 -4.00
CA ILE A 124 13.11 -3.57 -2.76
C ILE A 124 12.47 -2.55 -1.82
N ASN A 125 12.14 -1.37 -2.35
CA ASN A 125 11.35 -0.35 -1.72
C ASN A 125 9.95 -0.28 -2.37
N HIS A 126 8.89 -0.52 -1.60
CA HIS A 126 7.53 -0.54 -2.14
C HIS A 126 6.90 0.84 -2.37
N ASP A 127 7.52 1.93 -1.92
CA ASP A 127 7.10 3.29 -2.26
C ASP A 127 7.59 3.70 -3.66
N LEU A 128 8.68 3.12 -4.15
CA LEU A 128 9.22 3.38 -5.49
C LEU A 128 8.60 2.52 -6.60
N GLY A 129 8.91 2.87 -7.85
CA GLY A 129 8.47 2.16 -9.05
C GLY A 129 9.21 0.83 -9.31
N TYR A 130 9.03 0.27 -10.51
CA TYR A 130 9.89 -0.81 -10.99
C TYR A 130 11.02 -0.21 -11.86
N SER A 131 12.23 -0.18 -11.31
CA SER A 131 13.48 0.29 -11.94
C SER A 131 14.60 -0.68 -11.59
N LEU A 132 15.66 -0.76 -12.40
CA LEU A 132 16.73 -1.75 -12.23
C LEU A 132 17.32 -1.80 -10.81
N ASP A 133 17.49 -0.64 -10.18
CA ASP A 133 17.99 -0.44 -8.82
C ASP A 133 16.99 -0.80 -7.71
N ASN A 134 15.70 -0.89 -8.04
CA ASN A 134 14.63 -1.18 -7.08
C ASN A 134 13.97 -2.55 -7.32
N LEU A 135 14.55 -3.40 -8.17
CA LEU A 135 14.06 -4.75 -8.44
C LEU A 135 14.67 -5.77 -7.48
N GLY A 136 13.82 -6.63 -6.94
CA GLY A 136 14.27 -7.74 -6.10
C GLY A 136 13.57 -9.05 -6.45
N VAL A 137 14.21 -10.16 -6.11
CA VAL A 137 13.63 -11.50 -6.21
C VAL A 137 13.12 -11.92 -4.84
N GLN A 138 11.89 -12.41 -4.80
CA GLN A 138 11.33 -12.98 -3.58
C GLN A 138 10.26 -14.02 -3.87
N ALA A 139 10.05 -14.90 -2.90
CA ALA A 139 8.93 -15.82 -2.91
C ALA A 139 7.59 -15.05 -2.95
N TYR A 140 6.59 -15.59 -3.63
CA TYR A 140 5.29 -14.92 -3.79
C TYR A 140 4.64 -14.52 -2.45
N SER A 141 4.72 -15.40 -1.46
CA SER A 141 4.21 -15.16 -0.11
C SER A 141 4.98 -14.07 0.62
N SER A 142 6.32 -14.07 0.57
CA SER A 142 7.16 -13.01 1.13
C SER A 142 6.88 -11.66 0.48
N ASN A 143 6.68 -11.62 -0.83
CA ASN A 143 6.29 -10.39 -1.54
C ASN A 143 4.91 -9.90 -1.09
N ALA A 144 3.96 -10.80 -0.82
CA ALA A 144 2.67 -10.43 -0.24
C ALA A 144 2.76 -9.97 1.21
N ALA A 145 3.58 -10.63 2.03
CA ALA A 145 3.77 -10.34 3.44
C ALA A 145 4.56 -9.05 3.67
N GLN A 146 5.66 -8.80 2.95
CA GLN A 146 6.44 -7.56 3.02
C GLN A 146 5.60 -6.36 2.56
N ARG A 147 4.76 -6.54 1.53
CA ARG A 147 3.76 -5.52 1.15
C ARG A 147 2.75 -5.22 2.24
N ALA A 148 2.39 -6.20 3.05
CA ALA A 148 1.53 -5.98 4.20
C ALA A 148 2.33 -5.27 5.31
N GLY A 149 3.51 -5.78 5.65
CA GLY A 149 4.42 -5.23 6.64
C GLY A 149 4.75 -3.75 6.41
N GLU A 150 5.19 -3.36 5.21
CA GLU A 150 5.57 -1.97 4.90
C GLU A 150 4.39 -1.00 4.87
N ARG A 151 3.17 -1.46 4.55
CA ARG A 151 1.98 -0.61 4.67
C ARG A 151 1.57 -0.40 6.11
N PHE A 152 1.88 -1.34 6.98
CA PHE A 152 1.48 -1.32 8.38
C PHE A 152 2.56 -0.81 9.31
N SER A 153 3.83 -0.74 8.87
CA SER A 153 4.99 -0.18 9.57
C SER A 153 5.16 1.32 9.42
N LYS A 154 4.27 2.00 8.68
CA LYS A 154 4.30 3.46 8.58
C LYS A 154 3.83 4.05 9.90
N GLN A 155 4.55 5.08 10.35
CA GLN A 155 4.10 5.90 11.47
C GLN A 155 2.70 6.41 11.18
N CYS A 156 1.83 6.36 12.18
CA CYS A 156 0.44 6.72 12.03
C CYS A 156 -0.08 7.41 13.27
N ILE A 157 -1.14 8.18 13.06
CA ILE A 157 -1.88 8.88 14.09
C ILE A 157 -3.26 8.25 14.14
N ALA A 158 -3.69 7.83 15.33
CA ALA A 158 -5.00 7.28 15.58
C ALA A 158 -5.82 8.25 16.43
N LEU A 159 -7.05 8.53 16.01
CA LEU A 159 -8.07 9.18 16.82
C LEU A 159 -9.12 8.13 17.19
N VAL A 160 -9.29 7.90 18.48
CA VAL A 160 -10.34 7.03 19.04
C VAL A 160 -11.32 7.88 19.81
N VAL A 161 -12.60 7.68 19.56
CA VAL A 161 -13.67 8.43 20.21
C VAL A 161 -14.52 7.46 20.99
N ASN A 162 -14.57 7.66 22.30
CA ASN A 162 -15.51 6.96 23.16
C ASN A 162 -16.82 7.75 23.19
N LYS A 163 -17.91 7.08 22.79
CA LYS A 163 -19.23 7.72 22.70
C LYS A 163 -20.00 7.70 24.02
N ALA A 164 -19.49 6.98 25.02
CA ALA A 164 -20.12 6.95 26.35
C ALA A 164 -19.80 8.21 27.17
N ASP A 165 -18.63 8.81 26.95
CA ASP A 165 -18.14 9.99 27.68
C ASP A 165 -17.82 11.18 26.75
N ASP A 166 -18.11 11.03 25.46
CA ASP A 166 -17.90 12.05 24.42
C ASP A 166 -16.44 12.55 24.36
N THR A 167 -15.48 11.67 24.66
CA THR A 167 -14.05 12.00 24.63
C THR A 167 -13.34 11.41 23.41
N GLY A 168 -12.43 12.20 22.83
CA GLY A 168 -11.46 11.73 21.84
C GLY A 168 -10.09 11.49 22.48
N MET A 169 -9.41 10.42 22.07
CA MET A 169 -8.04 10.11 22.45
C MET A 169 -7.17 9.96 21.20
N LEU A 170 -6.03 10.63 21.20
CA LEU A 170 -5.03 10.57 20.15
C LEU A 170 -3.87 9.66 20.53
N PHE A 171 -3.48 8.82 19.58
CA PHE A 171 -2.30 7.98 19.68
C PHE A 171 -1.38 8.27 18.51
N GLU A 172 -0.16 8.71 18.78
CA GLU A 172 0.92 8.56 17.81
C GLU A 172 1.50 7.15 17.94
N SER A 173 1.75 6.49 16.82
CA SER A 173 2.28 5.13 16.84
C SER A 173 3.24 4.90 15.70
N PRO A 174 4.29 4.08 15.90
CA PRO A 174 5.26 3.80 14.87
C PRO A 174 4.67 2.94 13.73
N SER A 175 3.51 2.34 13.96
CA SER A 175 2.87 1.42 13.03
C SER A 175 1.37 1.33 13.33
N SER A 176 0.55 1.06 12.33
CA SER A 176 -0.89 0.82 12.52
C SER A 176 -1.19 -0.44 13.35
N THR A 177 -0.28 -1.41 13.37
CA THR A 177 -0.41 -2.60 14.22
C THR A 177 -0.19 -2.24 15.68
N ASN A 178 0.82 -1.42 15.96
CA ASN A 178 1.11 -0.92 17.30
C ASN A 178 0.00 0.02 17.77
N ALA A 179 -0.56 0.85 16.87
CA ALA A 179 -1.72 1.66 17.18
C ALA A 179 -2.91 0.80 17.63
N ILE A 180 -3.27 -0.25 16.88
CA ILE A 180 -4.37 -1.15 17.28
C ILE A 180 -4.07 -1.81 18.63
N ALA A 181 -2.85 -2.33 18.83
CA ALA A 181 -2.48 -2.94 20.10
C ALA A 181 -2.59 -1.96 21.27
N ARG A 182 -2.14 -0.72 21.09
CA ARG A 182 -2.20 0.35 22.09
C ARG A 182 -3.64 0.77 22.39
N ILE A 183 -4.47 0.92 21.36
CA ILE A 183 -5.89 1.22 21.52
C ILE A 183 -6.58 0.12 22.34
N ASN A 184 -6.33 -1.15 22.02
CA ASN A 184 -6.93 -2.26 22.76
C ASN A 184 -6.43 -2.31 24.21
N GLU A 185 -5.17 -1.95 24.46
CA GLU A 185 -4.58 -1.89 25.80
C GLU A 185 -5.19 -0.75 26.64
N VAL A 186 -5.32 0.45 26.08
CA VAL A 186 -5.73 1.66 26.82
C VAL A 186 -7.24 1.79 26.92
N MET A 187 -7.95 1.46 25.84
CA MET A 187 -9.40 1.67 25.73
C MET A 187 -10.19 0.37 25.95
N GLU A 188 -9.50 -0.77 26.12
CA GLU A 188 -10.12 -2.10 26.28
C GLU A 188 -11.11 -2.45 25.14
N LEU A 189 -10.85 -1.92 23.95
CA LEU A 189 -11.64 -2.18 22.75
C LEU A 189 -10.97 -3.34 22.01
N ASP A 190 -11.60 -4.51 21.87
CA ASP A 190 -11.04 -5.67 21.15
C ASP A 190 -10.98 -5.47 19.63
N ILE A 191 -10.32 -4.41 19.16
CA ILE A 191 -10.28 -4.03 17.75
C ILE A 191 -9.29 -4.93 17.03
N THR A 192 -9.69 -5.40 15.86
CA THR A 192 -8.81 -6.13 14.95
C THR A 192 -8.71 -5.40 13.62
N ARG A 193 -7.64 -5.67 12.85
CA ARG A 193 -7.43 -5.01 11.56
C ARG A 193 -8.61 -5.20 10.59
N SER A 194 -9.24 -6.37 10.58
CA SER A 194 -10.37 -6.69 9.69
C SER A 194 -11.62 -5.83 9.96
N MET A 195 -11.71 -5.26 11.16
CA MET A 195 -12.80 -4.39 11.58
C MET A 195 -12.67 -2.95 11.05
N LEU A 196 -11.46 -2.55 10.63
CA LEU A 196 -11.17 -1.22 10.08
C LEU A 196 -11.30 -1.23 8.54
N LYS A 197 -12.11 -0.31 8.00
CA LYS A 197 -12.33 -0.12 6.56
C LYS A 197 -11.39 0.94 6.00
N GLY A 198 -10.97 0.79 4.75
CA GLY A 198 -10.11 1.78 4.07
C GLY A 198 -8.62 1.39 4.04
N ASN A 199 -7.76 2.39 3.91
CA ASN A 199 -6.31 2.25 3.85
C ASN A 199 -5.63 3.38 4.63
N LEU A 200 -4.38 3.18 5.06
CA LEU A 200 -3.71 4.10 5.99
C LEU A 200 -3.49 5.50 5.40
N ASP A 201 -3.30 5.64 4.08
CA ASP A 201 -3.10 6.95 3.42
C ASP A 201 -4.39 7.76 3.30
N ASN A 202 -5.55 7.09 3.22
CA ASN A 202 -6.86 7.76 3.14
C ASN A 202 -7.63 7.78 4.45
N GLY A 203 -7.16 7.03 5.45
CA GLY A 203 -7.88 6.75 6.68
C GLY A 203 -8.38 5.30 6.74
N LEU A 204 -7.98 4.60 7.80
CA LEU A 204 -8.59 3.37 8.27
C LEU A 204 -9.64 3.72 9.30
N THR A 205 -10.90 3.37 9.04
CA THR A 205 -12.02 3.81 9.86
C THR A 205 -12.85 2.65 10.40
N ARG A 206 -13.35 2.81 11.61
CA ARG A 206 -14.44 2.02 12.17
C ARG A 206 -15.37 2.98 12.90
N MET A 207 -16.66 2.89 12.61
CA MET A 207 -17.69 3.58 13.37
C MET A 207 -18.63 2.51 13.89
N ASP A 208 -18.73 2.43 15.21
CA ASP A 208 -19.62 1.52 15.93
C ASP A 208 -20.57 2.35 16.82
N LYS A 209 -21.51 1.69 17.51
CA LYS A 209 -22.42 2.37 18.42
C LYS A 209 -21.69 2.96 19.63
N ASP A 210 -20.64 2.29 20.10
CA ASP A 210 -19.95 2.60 21.37
C ASP A 210 -18.70 3.46 21.15
N TYR A 211 -18.06 3.35 19.98
CA TYR A 211 -16.83 4.08 19.68
C TYR A 211 -16.65 4.33 18.17
N SER A 212 -15.80 5.31 17.86
CA SER A 212 -15.29 5.55 16.51
C SER A 212 -13.76 5.48 16.54
N VAL A 213 -13.15 4.88 15.52
CA VAL A 213 -11.69 4.80 15.35
C VAL A 213 -11.32 5.29 13.97
N PHE A 214 -10.31 6.15 13.91
CA PHE A 214 -9.71 6.66 12.68
C PHE A 214 -8.19 6.57 12.76
N LEU A 215 -7.52 5.84 11.87
CA LEU A 215 -6.07 5.77 11.76
C LEU A 215 -5.62 6.32 10.41
N VAL A 216 -4.61 7.19 10.40
CA VAL A 216 -4.03 7.75 9.16
C VAL A 216 -2.51 7.79 9.25
N SER A 217 -1.82 7.64 8.12
CA SER A 217 -0.35 7.76 8.09
C SER A 217 0.09 9.17 8.45
N ARG A 218 1.18 9.27 9.22
CA ARG A 218 1.79 10.54 9.60
C ARG A 218 2.26 11.32 8.37
N ASP A 219 2.87 10.62 7.42
CA ASP A 219 3.30 11.18 6.13
C ASP A 219 2.15 11.86 5.38
N ARG A 220 0.95 11.25 5.39
CA ARG A 220 -0.22 11.87 4.77
C ARG A 220 -0.58 13.19 5.44
N LEU A 221 -0.48 13.28 6.76
CA LEU A 221 -0.83 14.50 7.49
C LEU A 221 0.20 15.61 7.32
N LEU A 222 1.47 15.27 7.05
CA LEU A 222 2.49 16.22 6.61
C LEU A 222 2.18 16.79 5.21
N GLU A 223 1.58 16.00 4.32
CA GLU A 223 1.19 16.50 2.98
C GLU A 223 -0.05 17.41 3.03
N ALA A 224 -1.08 17.02 3.79
CA ALA A 224 -2.23 17.87 4.01
C ALA A 224 -3.05 17.44 5.24
N PRO A 225 -3.70 18.39 5.95
CA PRO A 225 -4.63 18.08 7.02
C PRO A 225 -5.76 17.13 6.61
N LYS A 226 -6.31 16.42 7.59
CA LYS A 226 -7.50 15.55 7.42
C LYS A 226 -8.61 15.94 8.37
N VAL A 227 -9.79 16.19 7.81
CA VAL A 227 -11.02 16.38 8.59
C VAL A 227 -11.74 15.04 8.73
N VAL A 228 -12.04 14.66 9.96
CA VAL A 228 -12.68 13.41 10.35
C VAL A 228 -14.02 13.73 10.98
N ASP A 229 -15.08 13.12 10.47
CA ASP A 229 -16.38 13.10 11.13
C ASP A 229 -16.38 11.94 12.14
N VAL A 230 -16.63 12.26 13.41
CA VAL A 230 -16.58 11.28 14.51
C VAL A 230 -17.94 10.66 14.83
N GLY A 231 -19.02 11.18 14.23
CA GLY A 231 -20.38 10.66 14.35
C GLY A 231 -21.04 10.86 15.72
N VAL A 232 -20.44 11.67 16.60
CA VAL A 232 -21.00 12.13 17.89
C VAL A 232 -20.46 13.54 18.20
N THR A 233 -21.16 14.28 19.05
CA THR A 233 -20.60 15.48 19.65
C THR A 233 -19.52 15.07 20.65
N MET A 234 -18.30 15.52 20.44
CA MET A 234 -17.19 15.33 21.37
C MET A 234 -16.98 16.58 22.20
N HIS A 235 -16.50 16.41 23.42
CA HIS A 235 -16.26 17.49 24.39
C HIS A 235 -14.78 17.75 24.68
N ASN A 236 -13.89 16.79 24.42
CA ASN A 236 -12.46 16.93 24.69
C ASN A 236 -11.65 16.02 23.76
N ILE A 237 -10.40 16.41 23.49
CA ILE A 237 -9.39 15.56 22.86
C ILE A 237 -8.18 15.46 23.79
N ILE A 238 -7.74 14.25 24.09
CA ILE A 238 -6.61 13.95 24.99
C ILE A 238 -5.52 13.22 24.19
N ASP A 239 -4.27 13.63 24.33
CA ASP A 239 -3.11 12.91 23.80
C ASP A 239 -2.62 11.82 24.78
N ASP A 240 -2.48 10.55 24.34
CA ASP A 240 -1.99 9.43 25.17
C ASP A 240 -0.55 9.65 25.66
N ALA A 241 0.31 10.28 24.86
CA ALA A 241 1.74 10.41 25.20
C ALA A 241 1.98 11.46 26.30
N SER A 242 1.18 12.53 26.32
CA SER A 242 1.40 13.67 27.22
C SER A 242 0.24 13.96 28.17
N VAL A 243 -0.90 13.26 28.02
CA VAL A 243 -2.18 13.51 28.73
C VAL A 243 -2.55 14.99 28.71
N ARG A 244 -2.20 15.68 27.61
CA ARG A 244 -2.53 17.10 27.41
C ARG A 244 -3.87 17.18 26.71
N LEU A 245 -4.67 18.14 27.15
CA LEU A 245 -5.90 18.50 26.48
C LEU A 245 -5.55 19.27 25.21
N VAL A 246 -5.82 18.66 24.05
CA VAL A 246 -5.38 19.18 22.75
C VAL A 246 -6.34 20.25 22.22
N ALA A 247 -7.64 20.13 22.53
CA ALA A 247 -8.63 21.16 22.21
C ALA A 247 -9.93 20.97 23.02
N LEU A 248 -10.59 22.09 23.32
CA LEU A 248 -11.99 22.16 23.78
C LEU A 248 -12.88 22.57 22.59
N PRO A 249 -14.06 21.96 22.42
CA PRO A 249 -14.98 22.35 21.36
C PRO A 249 -15.58 23.71 21.65
N GLY A 250 -15.65 24.55 20.61
CA GLY A 250 -16.66 25.59 20.54
C GLY A 250 -18.05 24.94 20.51
N ILE A 251 -19.03 25.55 21.15
CA ILE A 251 -20.39 25.02 21.24
C ILE A 251 -20.94 24.84 19.82
N SER A 252 -21.09 23.58 19.37
CA SER A 252 -21.70 23.23 18.08
C SER A 252 -23.19 22.99 18.29
N GLU A 253 -24.04 23.67 17.51
CA GLU A 253 -25.50 23.44 17.48
C GLU A 253 -25.89 22.17 16.69
N VAL A 254 -24.93 21.49 16.06
CA VAL A 254 -25.15 20.29 15.23
C VAL A 254 -24.59 19.04 15.92
N GLY A 255 -25.38 17.97 15.93
CA GLY A 255 -25.19 16.75 16.74
C GLY A 255 -24.01 15.82 16.38
N CYS A 256 -22.98 16.29 15.67
CA CYS A 256 -21.74 15.55 15.39
C CYS A 256 -20.53 16.51 15.31
N SER A 257 -19.41 16.17 15.96
CA SER A 257 -18.16 16.92 15.87
C SER A 257 -17.34 16.51 14.63
N LYS A 258 -16.66 17.50 14.03
CA LYS A 258 -15.61 17.26 13.05
C LYS A 258 -14.26 17.65 13.63
N VAL A 259 -13.27 16.79 13.48
CA VAL A 259 -11.92 16.98 13.99
C VAL A 259 -10.94 17.09 12.83
N ARG A 260 -10.17 18.17 12.76
CA ARG A 260 -9.05 18.35 11.83
C ARG A 260 -7.77 17.85 12.49
N LEU A 261 -7.18 16.81 11.91
CA LEU A 261 -5.85 16.32 12.24
C LEU A 261 -4.83 16.95 11.29
N GLN A 262 -3.70 17.41 11.81
CA GLN A 262 -2.58 17.93 11.03
C GLN A 262 -1.25 17.71 11.74
N VAL A 263 -0.17 17.67 10.97
CA VAL A 263 1.20 17.66 11.49
C VAL A 263 1.90 18.89 10.93
N ASP A 264 2.52 19.71 11.78
CA ASP A 264 3.26 20.89 11.32
C ASP A 264 4.65 20.54 10.75
N ASP A 265 5.32 21.56 10.23
CA ASP A 265 6.63 21.43 9.58
C ASP A 265 7.75 20.94 10.52
N ILE A 266 7.55 21.04 11.85
CA ILE A 266 8.49 20.55 12.87
C ILE A 266 8.07 19.20 13.45
N GLY A 267 6.96 18.64 12.97
CA GLY A 267 6.51 17.29 13.28
C GLY A 267 5.56 17.17 14.47
N ILE A 268 5.03 18.28 15.00
CA ILE A 268 4.04 18.30 16.08
C ILE A 268 2.66 18.00 15.53
N ILE A 269 1.91 17.17 16.26
CA ILE A 269 0.55 16.77 15.91
C ILE A 269 -0.45 17.74 16.54
N TYR A 270 -1.38 18.22 15.74
CA TYR A 270 -2.51 19.04 16.20
C TYR A 270 -3.82 18.37 15.83
N ALA A 271 -4.79 18.51 16.73
CA ALA A 271 -6.16 18.10 16.50
C ALA A 271 -7.11 19.17 16.99
N ASP A 272 -7.82 19.79 16.05
CA ASP A 272 -8.69 20.93 16.33
C ASP A 272 -10.12 20.60 15.90
N PHE A 273 -11.09 21.09 16.67
CA PHE A 273 -12.48 21.05 16.23
C PHE A 273 -12.68 21.97 15.03
N VAL A 274 -13.36 21.47 14.01
CA VAL A 274 -13.77 22.27 12.86
C VAL A 274 -15.16 22.81 13.17
N GLU A 275 -15.26 24.12 13.40
CA GLU A 275 -16.56 24.80 13.36
C GLU A 275 -17.12 24.63 11.93
N GLU A 276 -18.32 24.07 11.81
CA GLU A 276 -19.06 24.15 10.56
C GLU A 276 -19.41 25.62 10.33
N VAL A 277 -18.54 26.34 9.62
CA VAL A 277 -19.01 27.49 8.87
C VAL A 277 -19.96 26.91 7.83
N GLU A 278 -21.25 27.27 7.90
CA GLU A 278 -22.20 27.04 6.81
C GLU A 278 -21.49 27.29 5.48
N VAL A 279 -21.65 26.37 4.53
CA VAL A 279 -21.10 26.51 3.19
C VAL A 279 -21.80 27.70 2.52
N GLU A 280 -21.34 28.93 2.79
CA GLU A 280 -21.73 30.13 2.06
C GLU A 280 -21.10 30.04 0.67
N ASN A 281 -21.93 29.65 -0.31
CA ASN A 281 -21.67 29.83 -1.74
C ASN A 281 -20.98 31.19 -1.98
N GLU A 282 -19.81 31.17 -2.62
CA GLU A 282 -18.95 32.34 -2.91
C GLU A 282 -19.68 33.51 -3.62
N LYS A 283 -20.89 33.28 -4.16
CA LYS A 283 -21.76 34.32 -4.72
C LYS A 283 -22.27 35.38 -3.73
N TYR A 284 -22.38 35.07 -2.43
CA TYR A 284 -22.94 36.03 -1.46
C TYR A 284 -21.91 37.02 -0.90
N LYS A 285 -20.61 36.74 -1.00
CA LYS A 285 -19.55 37.68 -0.59
C LYS A 285 -19.45 38.90 -1.52
N GLU A 286 -19.70 38.74 -2.81
CA GLU A 286 -19.69 39.88 -3.74
C GLU A 286 -20.87 40.83 -3.54
N LEU A 287 -22.06 40.31 -3.21
CA LEU A 287 -23.26 41.13 -2.96
C LEU A 287 -23.12 41.98 -1.68
N LYS A 288 -22.59 41.43 -0.58
CA LYS A 288 -22.34 42.20 0.66
C LYS A 288 -21.29 43.30 0.50
N ILE A 289 -20.29 43.12 -0.36
CA ILE A 289 -19.26 44.14 -0.63
C ILE A 289 -19.82 45.31 -1.45
N ILE A 290 -20.79 45.05 -2.33
CA ILE A 290 -21.44 46.10 -3.12
C ILE A 290 -22.37 46.93 -2.23
N GLU A 291 -23.22 46.31 -1.41
CA GLU A 291 -24.14 47.03 -0.53
C GLU A 291 -23.42 47.87 0.54
N MET A 292 -22.30 47.38 1.10
CA MET A 292 -21.50 48.18 2.04
C MET A 292 -20.79 49.38 1.38
N LYS A 293 -20.43 49.29 0.09
CA LYS A 293 -19.80 50.42 -0.63
C LYS A 293 -20.80 51.51 -1.00
N GLU A 294 -22.07 51.17 -1.21
CA GLU A 294 -23.13 52.14 -1.45
C GLU A 294 -23.55 52.86 -0.16
N ALA A 295 -23.62 52.14 0.96
CA ALA A 295 -23.92 52.72 2.28
C ALA A 295 -22.84 53.67 2.83
N ILE A 296 -21.58 53.52 2.41
CA ILE A 296 -20.47 54.42 2.80
C ILE A 296 -20.45 55.70 1.94
N LYS A 297 -21.22 55.75 0.83
CA LYS A 297 -21.31 56.91 -0.07
C LYS A 297 -22.58 57.75 0.12
N SER A 298 -23.52 57.33 0.97
CA SER A 298 -24.73 58.05 1.38
C SER A 298 -24.57 58.70 2.75
#